data_AF-A0A6J7PEB8-F1
#
_entry.id   AF-A0A6J7PEB8-F1
#
_cell.length_a   1.000
_cell.length_b   1.000
_cell.length_c   1.000
_cell.angle_alpha   90.00
_cell.angle_beta   90.00
_cell.angle_gamma   90.00
#
_symmetry.space_group_name_H-M   'P 1'
#
loop_
_entity.id
_entity.type
_entity.pdbx_description
1 polymer ?
#
loop_
_entity_poly.entity_id
_entity_poly.type
_entity_poly.pdbx_seq_one_letter_code
_entity_poly.pdbx_strand_id
1 'polypeptide(L)'
;MSTEIAPVEDPGLPAHIHRKADHDPVAEKKAERQVAVLFALSALGTVLMIYSYIFIPGNKFIFLPIMGNTNASQLFLGIGMAASLFFIGMGAIQWARALMPDNEVIAQRHEMRSSDEDRADFVDTVKERAGTAGLGRRPLIKRSLGLALGLVGLSPVLLLRDLGPLPKMELSQTSWRAGTRLVTDPGDRPIKPSDLEVGAVAQVLPELRQGQERTLADIGKDAVLLIRIRPQDFQLSPEKLSWTHEGIIAFSKICSHMGCAIALYEQQTKHLLCPCHQSTFDVTRGAKVIFGPAARPLPQLALSLDAEGYLVAKQPFAEPVGPSFWERSS
;
A
#
# COMPACT_ATOMS: atom_id res chain seq x y z
N MET A 1 13.83 45.48 -47.80
CA MET A 1 13.76 44.17 -48.46
C MET A 1 13.58 43.14 -47.36
N SER A 2 12.34 42.71 -47.14
CA SER A 2 12.03 41.68 -46.15
C SER A 2 12.62 40.36 -46.64
N THR A 3 13.61 39.85 -45.92
CA THR A 3 14.07 38.45 -46.03
C THR A 3 13.01 37.55 -45.40
N GLU A 4 11.85 37.46 -46.04
CA GLU A 4 10.91 36.37 -45.77
C GLU A 4 11.45 35.15 -46.50
N ILE A 5 12.01 34.21 -45.73
CA ILE A 5 12.43 32.90 -46.21
C ILE A 5 11.14 32.21 -46.66
N ALA A 6 11.03 31.93 -47.97
CA ALA A 6 9.89 31.19 -48.50
C ALA A 6 9.71 29.90 -47.68
N PRO A 7 8.48 29.56 -47.27
CA PRO A 7 8.23 28.33 -46.53
C PRO A 7 8.74 27.16 -47.36
N VAL A 8 9.51 26.27 -46.72
CA VAL A 8 10.02 25.05 -47.35
C VAL A 8 8.81 24.27 -47.88
N GLU A 9 8.75 24.06 -49.19
CA GLU A 9 7.69 23.27 -49.82
C GLU A 9 7.72 21.85 -49.26
N ASP A 10 6.54 21.30 -48.96
CA ASP A 10 6.41 19.93 -48.47
C ASP A 10 6.99 18.97 -49.52
N PRO A 11 8.08 18.23 -49.20
CA PRO A 11 8.70 17.32 -50.15
C PRO A 11 7.81 16.12 -50.50
N GLY A 12 6.64 15.99 -49.87
CA GLY A 12 5.70 14.91 -50.08
C GLY A 12 6.16 13.60 -49.43
N LEU A 13 5.45 12.51 -49.71
CA LEU A 13 5.85 11.19 -49.22
C LEU A 13 7.06 10.67 -50.01
N PRO A 14 8.06 10.08 -49.34
CA PRO A 14 9.12 9.35 -50.04
C PRO A 14 8.52 8.17 -50.81
N ALA A 15 9.26 7.68 -51.82
CA ALA A 15 8.86 6.49 -52.56
C ALA A 15 8.73 5.28 -51.61
N HIS A 16 7.64 4.53 -51.77
CA HIS A 16 7.38 3.33 -50.99
C HIS A 16 8.49 2.30 -51.17
N ILE A 17 9.00 1.76 -50.07
CA ILE A 17 10.10 0.78 -50.08
C ILE A 17 9.52 -0.62 -49.96
N HIS A 18 9.47 -1.33 -51.09
CA HIS A 18 9.03 -2.71 -51.10
C HIS A 18 10.01 -3.65 -50.37
N ARG A 19 9.44 -4.60 -49.64
CA ARG A 19 10.18 -5.66 -48.96
C ARG A 19 10.53 -6.74 -49.96
N LYS A 20 11.53 -7.56 -49.61
CA LYS A 20 11.91 -8.71 -50.44
C LYS A 20 10.74 -9.68 -50.68
N ALA A 21 9.87 -9.86 -49.69
CA ALA A 21 8.71 -10.72 -49.78
C ALA A 21 7.65 -10.23 -50.79
N ASP A 22 7.64 -8.94 -51.14
CA ASP A 22 6.65 -8.38 -52.08
C ASP A 22 6.99 -8.70 -53.55
N HIS A 23 8.21 -9.16 -53.83
CA HIS A 23 8.68 -9.45 -55.19
C HIS A 23 9.25 -10.85 -55.37
N ASP A 24 9.78 -11.48 -54.31
CA ASP A 24 10.37 -12.81 -54.35
C ASP A 24 9.44 -13.86 -53.70
N PRO A 25 8.80 -14.75 -54.48
CA PRO A 25 7.86 -15.74 -53.96
C PRO A 25 8.52 -16.78 -53.03
N VAL A 26 9.84 -16.95 -53.08
CA VAL A 26 10.55 -17.81 -52.12
C VAL A 26 10.67 -17.11 -50.77
N ALA A 27 10.95 -15.81 -50.76
CA ALA A 27 11.01 -15.01 -49.54
C ALA A 27 9.63 -14.87 -48.87
N GLU A 28 8.58 -14.71 -49.66
CA GLU A 28 7.18 -14.71 -49.20
C GLU A 28 6.82 -16.02 -48.48
N LYS A 29 6.99 -17.17 -49.15
CA LYS A 29 6.71 -18.50 -48.55
C LYS A 29 7.53 -18.76 -47.29
N LYS A 30 8.75 -18.23 -47.21
CA LYS A 30 9.58 -18.34 -46.00
C LYS A 30 8.97 -17.51 -44.85
N ALA A 31 8.55 -16.28 -45.12
CA ALA A 31 7.90 -15.43 -44.11
C ALA A 31 6.57 -16.01 -43.64
N GLU A 32 5.76 -16.55 -44.55
CA GLU A 32 4.51 -17.26 -44.25
C GLU A 32 4.75 -18.42 -43.27
N ARG A 33 5.75 -19.27 -43.56
CA ARG A 33 6.12 -20.38 -42.66
C ARG A 33 6.57 -19.89 -41.29
N GLN A 34 7.32 -18.79 -41.22
CA GLN A 34 7.74 -18.20 -39.94
C GLN A 34 6.54 -17.75 -39.10
N VAL A 35 5.58 -17.03 -39.72
CA VAL A 35 4.34 -16.61 -39.05
C VAL A 35 3.54 -17.81 -38.57
N ALA A 36 3.35 -18.81 -39.44
CA ALA A 36 2.62 -20.03 -39.10
C ALA A 36 3.27 -20.80 -37.93
N VAL A 37 4.61 -20.92 -37.91
CA VAL A 37 5.33 -21.55 -36.80
C VAL A 37 5.13 -20.78 -35.49
N LEU A 38 5.19 -19.44 -35.52
CA LEU A 38 4.96 -18.62 -34.33
C LEU A 38 3.53 -18.80 -33.79
N PHE A 39 2.51 -18.77 -34.65
CA PHE A 39 1.13 -19.04 -34.21
C PHE A 39 0.93 -20.47 -33.71
N ALA A 40 1.60 -21.46 -34.30
CA ALA A 40 1.58 -22.83 -33.80
C ALA A 40 2.23 -22.95 -32.41
N LEU A 41 3.36 -22.29 -32.17
CA LEU A 41 3.99 -22.25 -30.84
C LEU A 41 3.09 -21.58 -29.79
N SER A 42 2.37 -20.53 -30.18
CA SER A 42 1.37 -19.91 -29.32
C SER A 42 0.22 -20.87 -28.95
N ALA A 43 -0.31 -21.58 -29.94
CA ALA A 43 -1.35 -22.59 -29.72
C ALA A 43 -0.86 -23.71 -28.79
N LEU A 44 0.36 -24.20 -28.98
CA LEU A 44 0.98 -25.19 -28.09
C LEU A 44 1.15 -24.67 -26.66
N GLY A 45 1.54 -23.39 -26.50
CA GLY A 45 1.59 -22.74 -25.19
C GLY A 45 0.22 -22.71 -24.50
N THR A 46 -0.83 -22.40 -25.26
CA THR A 46 -2.21 -22.38 -24.75
C THR A 46 -2.67 -23.77 -24.31
N VAL A 47 -2.39 -24.79 -25.12
CA VAL A 47 -2.68 -26.19 -24.77
C VAL A 47 -1.93 -26.62 -23.52
N LEU A 48 -0.64 -26.26 -23.40
CA LEU A 48 0.15 -26.53 -22.20
C LEU A 48 -0.44 -25.86 -20.96
N MET A 49 -0.87 -24.60 -21.08
CA MET A 49 -1.51 -23.86 -19.98
C MET A 49 -2.79 -24.56 -19.51
N ILE A 50 -3.71 -24.89 -20.45
CA ILE A 50 -4.97 -25.57 -20.14
C ILE A 50 -4.70 -26.93 -19.52
N TYR A 51 -3.79 -27.71 -20.10
CA TYR A 51 -3.42 -29.02 -19.59
C TYR A 51 -2.86 -28.93 -18.16
N SER A 52 -1.98 -27.95 -17.91
CA SER A 52 -1.37 -27.75 -16.60
C SER A 52 -2.38 -27.34 -15.55
N TYR A 53 -3.39 -26.54 -15.93
CA TYR A 53 -4.46 -26.12 -15.04
C TYR A 53 -5.40 -27.27 -14.66
N ILE A 54 -5.76 -28.13 -15.63
CA ILE A 54 -6.77 -29.18 -15.42
C ILE A 54 -6.15 -30.47 -14.85
N PHE A 55 -4.99 -30.88 -15.35
CA PHE A 55 -4.48 -32.25 -15.16
C PHE A 55 -3.26 -32.36 -14.24
N ILE A 56 -2.60 -31.24 -13.88
CA ILE A 56 -1.45 -31.27 -12.96
C ILE A 56 -1.91 -30.91 -11.55
N PRO A 57 -1.79 -31.83 -10.56
CA PRO A 57 -2.16 -31.54 -9.18
C PRO A 57 -1.33 -30.39 -8.59
N GLY A 58 -2.00 -29.50 -7.84
CA GLY A 58 -1.36 -28.33 -7.21
C GLY A 58 -0.34 -28.66 -6.11
N ASN A 59 -0.26 -29.92 -5.66
CA ASN A 59 0.73 -30.40 -4.70
C ASN A 59 1.89 -31.18 -5.35
N LYS A 60 1.96 -31.23 -6.68
CA LYS A 60 3.02 -31.94 -7.40
C LYS A 60 4.27 -31.06 -7.51
N PHE A 61 5.37 -31.51 -6.91
CA PHE A 61 6.67 -30.87 -7.03
C PHE A 61 7.59 -31.70 -7.92
N ILE A 62 8.36 -31.02 -8.77
CA ILE A 62 9.42 -31.61 -9.57
C ILE A 62 10.75 -30.94 -9.21
N PHE A 63 11.83 -31.71 -9.22
CA PHE A 63 13.16 -31.17 -9.04
C PHE A 63 13.71 -30.69 -10.37
N LEU A 64 14.08 -29.42 -10.44
CA LEU A 64 14.81 -28.84 -11.57
C LEU A 64 16.19 -28.41 -11.11
N PRO A 65 17.27 -28.80 -11.82
CA PRO A 65 18.59 -28.24 -11.56
C PRO A 65 18.53 -26.70 -11.56
N ILE A 66 19.22 -26.05 -10.62
CA ILE A 66 19.24 -24.59 -10.37
C ILE A 66 17.99 -24.06 -9.62
N MET A 67 16.79 -24.54 -9.92
CA MET A 67 15.55 -24.04 -9.28
C MET A 67 15.11 -24.85 -8.04
N GLY A 68 15.67 -26.04 -7.83
CA GLY A 68 15.29 -26.92 -6.73
C GLY A 68 13.87 -27.49 -6.89
N ASN A 69 13.20 -27.74 -5.77
CA ASN A 69 11.84 -28.28 -5.76
C ASN A 69 10.84 -27.20 -6.16
N THR A 70 10.34 -27.31 -7.39
CA THR A 70 9.42 -26.34 -7.98
C THR A 70 8.04 -26.97 -8.14
N ASN A 71 7.00 -26.18 -7.88
CA ASN A 71 5.63 -26.62 -8.12
C ASN A 71 5.38 -26.78 -9.63
N ALA A 72 5.06 -28.01 -10.04
CA ALA A 72 4.93 -28.35 -11.45
C ALA A 72 3.75 -27.64 -12.11
N SER A 73 2.60 -27.51 -11.43
CA SER A 73 1.42 -26.89 -12.02
C SER A 73 1.67 -25.40 -12.28
N GLN A 74 2.25 -24.68 -11.31
CA GLN A 74 2.56 -23.25 -11.45
C GLN A 74 3.60 -22.99 -12.54
N LEU A 75 4.63 -23.83 -12.62
CA LEU A 75 5.67 -23.67 -13.62
C LEU A 75 5.13 -23.82 -15.05
N PHE A 76 4.43 -24.93 -15.34
CA PHE A 76 3.94 -25.19 -16.70
C PHE A 76 2.76 -24.29 -17.08
N LEU A 77 1.95 -23.86 -16.11
CA LEU A 77 0.93 -22.83 -16.32
C LEU A 77 1.59 -21.50 -16.72
N GLY A 78 2.63 -21.07 -16.01
CA GLY A 78 3.39 -19.86 -16.34
C GLY A 78 4.08 -19.93 -17.70
N ILE A 79 4.78 -21.04 -18.00
CA ILE A 79 5.45 -21.25 -19.30
C ILE A 79 4.43 -21.30 -20.44
N GLY A 80 3.31 -22.01 -20.27
CA GLY A 80 2.25 -22.10 -21.27
C GLY A 80 1.64 -20.73 -21.57
N MET A 81 1.30 -19.97 -20.52
CA MET A 81 0.77 -18.62 -20.68
C MET A 81 1.77 -17.68 -21.36
N ALA A 82 3.03 -17.68 -20.91
CA ALA A 82 4.08 -16.86 -21.50
C ALA A 82 4.30 -17.19 -22.98
N ALA A 83 4.42 -18.46 -23.33
CA ALA A 83 4.58 -18.90 -24.73
C ALA A 83 3.36 -18.52 -25.58
N SER A 84 2.13 -18.70 -25.07
CA SER A 84 0.91 -18.34 -25.79
C SER A 84 0.88 -16.86 -26.20
N LEU A 85 1.10 -15.96 -25.25
CA LEU A 85 1.00 -14.51 -25.47
C LEU A 85 2.21 -13.96 -26.23
N PHE A 86 3.41 -14.47 -25.95
CA PHE A 86 4.61 -14.01 -26.61
C PHE A 86 4.62 -14.37 -28.09
N PHE A 87 4.32 -15.63 -28.43
CA PHE A 87 4.38 -16.07 -29.82
C PHE A 87 3.21 -15.60 -30.67
N ILE A 88 2.01 -15.33 -30.10
CA ILE A 88 0.93 -14.69 -30.86
C ILE A 88 1.28 -13.24 -31.20
N GLY A 89 1.83 -12.48 -30.23
CA GLY A 89 2.28 -11.11 -30.47
C GLY A 89 3.42 -11.05 -31.47
N MET A 90 4.44 -11.91 -31.31
CA MET A 90 5.56 -11.99 -32.25
C MET A 90 5.10 -12.42 -33.64
N GLY A 91 4.19 -13.40 -33.73
CA GLY A 91 3.60 -13.84 -35.00
C GLY A 91 2.85 -12.72 -35.70
N ALA A 92 2.04 -11.94 -34.96
CA ALA A 92 1.32 -10.79 -35.50
C ALA A 92 2.28 -9.69 -36.01
N ILE A 93 3.36 -9.39 -35.27
CA ILE A 93 4.37 -8.41 -35.71
C ILE A 93 5.13 -8.93 -36.94
N GLN A 94 5.52 -10.21 -36.96
CA GLN A 94 6.20 -10.80 -38.11
C GLN A 94 5.30 -10.79 -39.35
N TRP A 95 4.00 -11.07 -39.18
CA TRP A 95 3.01 -10.99 -40.24
C TRP A 95 2.85 -9.57 -40.78
N ALA A 96 2.67 -8.59 -39.88
CA ALA A 96 2.56 -7.18 -40.23
C ALA A 96 3.81 -6.67 -40.96
N ARG A 97 5.01 -7.01 -40.47
CA ARG A 97 6.26 -6.52 -41.04
C ARG A 97 6.66 -7.18 -42.34
N ALA A 98 6.34 -8.46 -42.55
CA ALA A 98 6.89 -9.24 -43.66
C ALA A 98 5.90 -9.55 -44.79
N LEU A 99 4.58 -9.46 -44.57
CA LEU A 99 3.58 -9.89 -45.54
C LEU A 99 2.40 -8.93 -45.70
N MET A 100 1.99 -8.22 -44.63
CA MET A 100 0.86 -7.29 -44.72
C MET A 100 1.21 -6.12 -45.64
N PRO A 101 0.35 -5.74 -46.60
CA PRO A 101 0.63 -4.59 -47.45
C PRO A 101 0.69 -3.32 -46.60
N ASP A 102 1.73 -2.52 -46.82
CA ASP A 102 1.92 -1.22 -46.21
C ASP A 102 1.96 -0.13 -47.27
N ASN A 103 1.42 1.03 -46.93
CA ASN A 103 1.38 2.19 -47.81
C ASN A 103 1.40 3.46 -46.96
N GLU A 104 2.24 4.41 -47.33
CA GLU A 104 2.35 5.70 -46.68
C GLU A 104 1.10 6.54 -46.99
N VAL A 105 0.42 7.04 -45.95
CA VAL A 105 -0.77 7.87 -46.09
C VAL A 105 -0.56 9.16 -45.31
N ILE A 106 -0.83 10.31 -45.94
CA ILE A 106 -0.89 11.59 -45.26
C ILE A 106 -2.32 11.80 -44.74
N ALA A 107 -2.48 11.78 -43.42
CA ALA A 107 -3.68 12.29 -42.78
C ALA A 107 -3.46 13.75 -42.40
N GLN A 108 -4.00 14.68 -43.18
CA GLN A 108 -3.97 16.10 -42.85
C GLN A 108 -4.71 16.31 -41.53
N ARG A 109 -4.02 16.90 -40.55
CA ARG A 109 -4.66 17.23 -39.27
C ARG A 109 -5.62 18.38 -39.54
N HIS A 110 -6.91 18.14 -39.30
CA HIS A 110 -7.87 19.22 -39.22
C HIS A 110 -7.50 20.11 -38.02
N GLU A 111 -7.82 21.40 -38.11
CA GLU A 111 -7.73 22.27 -36.95
C GLU A 111 -8.60 21.66 -35.83
N MET A 112 -8.07 21.54 -34.61
CA MET A 112 -8.84 21.03 -33.44
C MET A 112 -9.81 22.10 -32.94
N ARG A 113 -10.60 22.65 -33.86
CA ARG A 113 -11.56 23.72 -33.67
C ARG A 113 -12.68 23.50 -34.70
N SER A 114 -13.92 23.54 -34.23
CA SER A 114 -15.10 23.61 -35.11
C SER A 114 -15.08 24.88 -35.94
N SER A 115 -15.72 24.87 -37.11
CA SER A 115 -15.83 26.04 -37.96
C SER A 115 -16.50 27.21 -37.21
N ASP A 116 -16.22 28.45 -37.64
CA ASP A 116 -16.85 29.62 -37.03
C ASP A 116 -18.37 29.63 -37.22
N GLU A 117 -18.84 29.06 -38.33
CA GLU A 117 -20.25 28.81 -38.62
C GLU A 117 -20.87 27.86 -37.60
N ASP A 118 -20.30 26.65 -37.40
CA ASP A 118 -20.82 25.68 -36.43
C ASP A 118 -20.88 26.24 -35.00
N ARG A 119 -19.89 27.07 -34.64
CA ARG A 119 -19.84 27.72 -33.32
C ARG A 119 -20.91 28.80 -33.18
N ALA A 120 -21.11 29.61 -34.22
CA ALA A 120 -22.17 30.62 -34.25
C ALA A 120 -23.54 29.95 -34.17
N ASP A 121 -23.77 28.92 -34.97
CA ASP A 121 -25.01 28.13 -34.99
C ASP A 121 -25.28 27.44 -33.66
N PHE A 122 -24.25 26.89 -33.01
CA PHE A 122 -24.38 26.32 -31.67
C PHE A 122 -24.80 27.39 -30.64
N VAL A 123 -24.16 28.55 -30.66
CA VAL A 123 -24.49 29.65 -29.74
C VAL A 123 -25.91 30.13 -29.96
N ASP A 124 -26.32 30.30 -31.21
CA ASP A 124 -27.66 30.78 -31.56
C ASP A 124 -28.73 29.75 -31.19
N THR A 125 -28.48 28.46 -31.48
CA THR A 125 -29.35 27.37 -31.06
C THR A 125 -29.48 27.33 -29.53
N VAL A 126 -28.36 27.38 -28.79
CA VAL A 126 -28.41 27.38 -27.31
C VAL A 126 -29.17 28.59 -26.77
N LYS A 127 -28.96 29.79 -27.33
CA LYS A 127 -29.69 31.00 -26.92
C LYS A 127 -31.18 30.91 -27.23
N GLU A 128 -31.56 30.44 -28.41
CA GLU A 128 -32.95 30.25 -28.81
C GLU A 128 -33.64 29.25 -27.88
N ARG A 129 -33.02 28.09 -27.65
CA ARG A 129 -33.55 27.04 -26.76
C ARG A 129 -33.61 27.50 -25.30
N ALA A 130 -32.62 28.23 -24.81
CA ALA A 130 -32.64 28.83 -23.48
C ALA A 130 -33.73 29.92 -23.34
N GLY A 131 -33.92 30.72 -24.39
CA GLY A 131 -34.96 31.75 -24.46
C GLY A 131 -36.37 31.17 -24.47
N THR A 132 -36.60 30.12 -25.28
CA THR A 132 -37.88 29.40 -25.35
C THR A 132 -38.23 28.70 -24.03
N ALA A 133 -37.24 28.09 -23.35
CA ALA A 133 -37.40 27.54 -22.01
C ALA A 133 -37.89 28.59 -20.98
N GLY A 134 -37.58 29.87 -21.20
CA GLY A 134 -38.20 30.98 -20.47
C GLY A 134 -37.87 31.05 -18.98
N LEU A 135 -36.83 30.34 -18.51
CA LEU A 135 -36.38 30.34 -17.12
C LEU A 135 -35.95 31.72 -16.61
N GLY A 136 -35.40 32.57 -17.50
CA GLY A 136 -34.98 33.93 -17.16
C GLY A 136 -36.13 34.86 -16.72
N ARG A 137 -37.31 34.69 -17.32
CA ARG A 137 -38.52 35.50 -17.02
C ARG A 137 -39.42 34.89 -15.93
N ARG A 138 -39.06 33.72 -15.38
CA ARG A 138 -39.84 33.00 -14.36
C ARG A 138 -39.05 32.92 -13.04
N PRO A 139 -38.93 34.02 -12.29
CA PRO A 139 -38.03 34.10 -11.14
C PRO A 139 -38.42 33.14 -10.01
N LEU A 140 -39.72 32.87 -9.83
CA LEU A 140 -40.19 31.93 -8.81
C LEU A 140 -39.70 30.50 -9.10
N ILE A 141 -39.86 30.02 -10.35
CA ILE A 141 -39.42 28.68 -10.78
C ILE A 141 -37.90 28.56 -10.66
N LYS A 142 -37.15 29.56 -11.11
CA LYS A 142 -35.67 29.54 -11.02
C LYS A 142 -35.20 29.47 -9.56
N ARG A 143 -35.82 30.24 -8.67
CA ARG A 143 -35.48 30.26 -7.23
C ARG A 143 -35.88 28.95 -6.54
N SER A 144 -37.07 28.44 -6.81
CA SER A 144 -37.53 27.16 -6.23
C SER A 144 -36.72 25.98 -6.75
N LEU A 145 -36.35 25.95 -8.03
CA LEU A 145 -35.44 24.95 -8.59
C LEU A 145 -34.05 25.03 -7.95
N GLY A 146 -33.50 26.24 -7.80
CA GLY A 146 -32.23 26.44 -7.11
C GLY A 146 -32.27 25.98 -5.65
N LEU A 147 -33.35 26.27 -4.92
CA LEU A 147 -33.55 25.79 -3.56
C LEU A 147 -33.67 24.26 -3.51
N ALA A 148 -34.47 23.66 -4.39
CA ALA A 148 -34.67 22.21 -4.43
C ALA A 148 -33.37 21.48 -4.77
N LEU A 149 -32.66 21.91 -5.82
CA LEU A 149 -31.35 21.34 -6.19
C LEU A 149 -30.29 21.60 -5.13
N GLY A 150 -30.31 22.76 -4.47
CA GLY A 150 -29.42 23.07 -3.36
C GLY A 150 -29.63 22.14 -2.17
N LEU A 151 -30.89 21.95 -1.74
CA LEU A 151 -31.24 21.06 -0.63
C LEU A 151 -30.95 19.59 -0.97
N VAL A 152 -31.30 19.13 -2.18
CA VAL A 152 -30.94 17.79 -2.64
C VAL A 152 -29.43 17.62 -2.72
N GLY A 153 -28.69 18.64 -3.17
CA GLY A 153 -27.23 18.65 -3.23
C GLY A 153 -26.53 18.60 -1.87
N LEU A 154 -27.19 18.98 -0.77
CA LEU A 154 -26.67 18.79 0.58
C LEU A 154 -26.77 17.33 1.06
N SER A 155 -27.69 16.53 0.49
CA SER A 155 -27.89 15.16 0.96
C SER A 155 -26.64 14.28 0.89
N PRO A 156 -25.82 14.28 -0.18
CA PRO A 156 -24.60 13.46 -0.22
C PRO A 156 -23.55 13.92 0.81
N VAL A 157 -23.51 15.21 1.15
CA VAL A 157 -22.60 15.75 2.17
C VAL A 157 -22.97 15.22 3.55
N LEU A 158 -24.26 15.11 3.86
CA LEU A 158 -24.72 14.53 5.11
C LEU A 158 -24.45 13.02 5.17
N LEU A 159 -24.57 12.31 4.04
CA LEU A 159 -24.23 10.88 3.96
C LEU A 159 -22.74 10.61 4.24
N LEU A 160 -21.85 11.59 4.07
CA LEU A 160 -20.44 11.44 4.48
C LEU A 160 -20.29 11.22 5.99
N ARG A 161 -21.28 11.62 6.81
CA ARG A 161 -21.29 11.35 8.25
C ARG A 161 -21.41 9.86 8.57
N ASP A 162 -21.99 9.07 7.67
CA ASP A 162 -22.19 7.64 7.87
C ASP A 162 -20.94 6.82 7.53
N LEU A 163 -19.86 7.45 7.05
CA LEU A 163 -18.59 6.78 6.74
C LEU A 163 -17.82 6.31 7.98
N GLY A 164 -18.25 6.68 9.18
CA GLY A 164 -17.71 6.09 10.40
C GLY A 164 -18.01 6.88 11.67
N PRO A 165 -17.85 6.24 12.84
CA PRO A 165 -17.97 6.92 14.11
C PRO A 165 -16.82 7.93 14.30
N LEU A 166 -17.07 8.98 15.07
CA LEU A 166 -16.02 9.90 15.49
C LEU A 166 -15.10 9.19 16.52
N PRO A 167 -13.76 9.31 16.39
CA PRO A 167 -12.81 8.58 17.22
C PRO A 167 -12.76 9.00 18.70
N LYS A 168 -13.34 10.17 19.05
CA LYS A 168 -13.36 10.73 20.42
C LYS A 168 -11.98 10.61 21.10
N MET A 169 -11.91 9.98 22.28
CA MET A 169 -10.70 9.80 23.08
C MET A 169 -10.06 8.42 22.91
N GLU A 170 -10.50 7.61 21.93
CA GLU A 170 -10.02 6.24 21.77
C GLU A 170 -8.52 6.14 21.41
N LEU A 171 -7.95 7.21 20.85
CA LEU A 171 -6.52 7.31 20.55
C LEU A 171 -5.67 7.64 21.79
N SER A 172 -6.30 8.10 22.87
CA SER A 172 -5.62 8.47 24.12
C SER A 172 -5.64 7.37 25.19
N GLN A 173 -6.41 6.30 24.97
CA GLN A 173 -6.63 5.25 25.96
C GLN A 173 -6.08 3.91 25.47
N THR A 174 -5.66 3.10 26.43
CA THR A 174 -5.20 1.71 26.26
C THR A 174 -5.97 0.83 27.25
N SER A 175 -5.85 -0.49 27.13
CA SER A 175 -6.51 -1.40 28.07
C SER A 175 -5.79 -1.49 29.43
N TRP A 176 -4.60 -0.91 29.56
CA TRP A 176 -3.79 -0.91 30.78
C TRP A 176 -4.49 -0.18 31.94
N ARG A 177 -4.56 -0.85 33.09
CA ARG A 177 -5.10 -0.31 34.35
C ARG A 177 -4.14 -0.63 35.49
N ALA A 178 -4.27 0.11 36.58
CA ALA A 178 -3.55 -0.21 37.80
C ALA A 178 -3.91 -1.62 38.28
N GLY A 179 -2.89 -2.42 38.61
CA GLY A 179 -3.02 -3.80 39.09
C GLY A 179 -3.17 -4.86 37.98
N THR A 180 -3.24 -4.48 36.70
CA THR A 180 -3.34 -5.46 35.60
C THR A 180 -2.03 -6.22 35.44
N ARG A 181 -2.10 -7.56 35.47
CA ARG A 181 -0.94 -8.43 35.22
C ARG A 181 -0.42 -8.31 33.81
N LEU A 182 0.89 -8.44 33.67
CA LEU A 182 1.57 -8.54 32.40
C LEU A 182 1.60 -10.02 31.99
N VAL A 183 1.08 -10.33 30.80
CA VAL A 183 1.02 -11.69 30.27
C VAL A 183 1.79 -11.83 28.96
N THR A 184 2.39 -12.99 28.71
CA THR A 184 3.18 -13.24 27.48
C THR A 184 2.30 -13.25 26.23
N ASP A 185 2.86 -12.77 25.12
CA ASP A 185 2.26 -12.88 23.79
C ASP A 185 3.18 -13.68 22.85
N PRO A 186 2.76 -14.87 22.37
CA PRO A 186 1.47 -15.54 22.61
C PRO A 186 1.40 -16.27 23.97
N GLY A 187 0.18 -16.68 24.36
CA GLY A 187 -0.04 -17.68 25.41
C GLY A 187 -0.57 -17.16 26.75
N ASP A 188 -0.74 -15.84 26.91
CA ASP A 188 -1.37 -15.19 28.07
C ASP A 188 -0.87 -15.68 29.45
N ARG A 189 0.40 -16.13 29.53
CA ARG A 189 0.99 -16.58 30.79
C ARG A 189 1.47 -15.38 31.61
N PRO A 190 1.04 -15.21 32.88
CA PRO A 190 1.57 -14.16 33.75
C PRO A 190 3.08 -14.28 33.94
N ILE A 191 3.77 -13.14 33.91
CA ILE A 191 5.23 -13.09 33.93
C ILE A 191 5.78 -12.66 35.30
N LYS A 192 6.83 -13.34 35.76
CA LYS A 192 7.57 -12.96 36.98
C LYS A 192 8.88 -12.27 36.65
N PRO A 193 9.45 -11.46 37.56
CA PRO A 193 10.80 -10.89 37.36
C PRO A 193 11.88 -11.94 37.08
N SER A 194 11.75 -13.13 37.68
CA SER A 194 12.66 -14.28 37.46
C SER A 194 12.62 -14.84 36.03
N ASP A 195 11.57 -14.55 35.26
CA ASP A 195 11.43 -15.06 33.89
C ASP A 195 12.29 -14.29 32.88
N LEU A 196 12.83 -13.13 33.26
CA LEU A 196 13.72 -12.33 32.43
C LEU A 196 15.15 -12.33 32.98
N GLU A 197 16.08 -12.85 32.20
CA GLU A 197 17.51 -12.66 32.44
C GLU A 197 17.99 -11.28 32.00
N VAL A 198 19.14 -10.83 32.49
CA VAL A 198 19.75 -9.57 32.03
C VAL A 198 20.09 -9.68 30.55
N GLY A 199 19.63 -8.72 29.75
CA GLY A 199 19.73 -8.71 28.29
C GLY A 199 18.53 -9.33 27.58
N ALA A 200 17.66 -10.05 28.30
CA ALA A 200 16.46 -10.63 27.73
C ALA A 200 15.38 -9.57 27.48
N VAL A 201 14.54 -9.86 26.48
CA VAL A 201 13.34 -9.10 26.17
C VAL A 201 12.14 -10.03 26.15
N ALA A 202 10.99 -9.52 26.59
CA ALA A 202 9.73 -10.26 26.53
C ALA A 202 8.63 -9.33 26.02
N GLN A 203 7.84 -9.83 25.07
CA GLN A 203 6.63 -9.15 24.64
C GLN A 203 5.49 -9.51 25.58
N VAL A 204 4.78 -8.48 26.05
CA VAL A 204 3.67 -8.65 26.98
C VAL A 204 2.47 -7.80 26.59
N LEU A 205 1.32 -8.23 27.09
CA LEU A 205 0.03 -7.58 26.95
C LEU A 205 -0.64 -7.49 28.33
N PRO A 206 -1.66 -6.63 28.50
CA PRO A 206 -2.45 -6.61 29.72
C PRO A 206 -3.30 -7.87 29.80
N GLU A 207 -3.33 -8.50 30.97
CA GLU A 207 -4.26 -9.60 31.27
C GLU A 207 -5.71 -9.15 31.03
N LEU A 208 -6.45 -9.97 30.28
CA LEU A 208 -7.86 -9.73 30.02
C LEU A 208 -8.73 -10.26 31.16
N ARG A 209 -9.90 -9.64 31.36
CA ARG A 209 -10.91 -10.21 32.26
C ARG A 209 -11.44 -11.52 31.67
N GLN A 210 -11.82 -12.45 32.54
CA GLN A 210 -12.43 -13.70 32.11
C GLN A 210 -13.62 -13.43 31.17
N GLY A 211 -13.61 -14.10 30.01
CA GLY A 211 -14.64 -13.97 28.98
C GLY A 211 -14.45 -12.79 28.02
N GLN A 212 -13.42 -11.96 28.16
CA GLN A 212 -13.05 -11.00 27.13
C GLN A 212 -12.14 -11.64 26.08
N GLU A 213 -12.42 -11.37 24.81
CA GLU A 213 -11.53 -11.71 23.70
C GLU A 213 -10.70 -10.50 23.31
N ARG A 214 -9.43 -10.75 22.96
CA ARG A 214 -8.51 -9.70 22.52
C ARG A 214 -8.80 -9.33 21.07
N THR A 215 -9.05 -8.06 20.79
CA THR A 215 -9.16 -7.58 19.41
C THR A 215 -7.79 -7.20 18.84
N LEU A 216 -7.69 -7.13 17.51
CA LEU A 216 -6.48 -6.62 16.85
C LEU A 216 -6.20 -5.15 17.21
N ALA A 217 -7.24 -4.36 17.48
CA ALA A 217 -7.11 -2.98 17.91
C ALA A 217 -6.46 -2.88 19.30
N ASP A 218 -6.81 -3.80 20.21
CA ASP A 218 -6.19 -3.88 21.53
C ASP A 218 -4.70 -4.23 21.40
N ILE A 219 -4.37 -5.26 20.60
CA ILE A 219 -2.96 -5.65 20.35
C ILE A 219 -2.16 -4.47 19.77
N GLY A 220 -2.76 -3.73 18.84
CA GLY A 220 -2.13 -2.57 18.19
C GLY A 220 -1.86 -1.37 19.10
N LYS A 221 -2.45 -1.33 20.31
CA LYS A 221 -2.26 -0.23 21.28
C LYS A 221 -1.58 -0.69 22.57
N ASP A 222 -1.84 -1.93 22.99
CA ASP A 222 -1.50 -2.41 24.32
C ASP A 222 -0.17 -3.15 24.40
N ALA A 223 0.41 -3.53 23.26
CA ALA A 223 1.65 -4.28 23.22
C ALA A 223 2.79 -3.51 23.92
N VAL A 224 3.44 -4.18 24.86
CA VAL A 224 4.57 -3.69 25.65
C VAL A 224 5.76 -4.60 25.46
N LEU A 225 6.95 -4.01 25.42
CA LEU A 225 8.20 -4.72 25.42
C LEU A 225 8.87 -4.55 26.79
N LEU A 226 9.05 -5.66 27.50
CA LEU A 226 9.87 -5.74 28.70
C LEU A 226 11.32 -5.95 28.29
N ILE A 227 12.22 -5.26 28.97
CA ILE A 227 13.66 -5.32 28.75
C ILE A 227 14.30 -5.34 30.12
N ARG A 228 15.16 -6.33 30.39
CA ARG A 228 15.96 -6.33 31.62
C ARG A 228 17.37 -5.89 31.31
N ILE A 229 17.79 -4.76 31.86
CA ILE A 229 19.19 -4.32 31.85
C ILE A 229 19.74 -4.29 33.27
N ARG A 230 21.05 -4.06 33.42
CA ARG A 230 21.61 -3.95 34.77
C ARG A 230 21.21 -2.60 35.38
N PRO A 231 20.79 -2.53 36.65
CA PRO A 231 20.30 -1.28 37.24
C PRO A 231 21.26 -0.09 37.13
N GLN A 232 22.57 -0.33 37.19
CA GLN A 232 23.60 0.71 37.04
C GLN A 232 23.69 1.31 35.64
N ASP A 233 23.12 0.65 34.64
CA ASP A 233 23.12 1.14 33.25
C ASP A 233 22.04 2.22 33.03
N PHE A 234 21.09 2.41 33.96
CA PHE A 234 20.02 3.41 33.83
C PHE A 234 20.52 4.84 34.04
N GLN A 235 20.09 5.72 33.16
CA GLN A 235 20.29 7.17 33.20
C GLN A 235 18.91 7.85 33.21
N LEU A 236 18.10 7.49 34.20
CA LEU A 236 16.70 7.91 34.34
C LEU A 236 16.54 8.94 35.46
N SER A 237 15.48 9.75 35.38
CA SER A 237 15.05 10.55 36.53
C SER A 237 14.61 9.63 37.69
N PRO A 238 14.65 10.08 38.95
CA PRO A 238 14.19 9.28 40.09
C PRO A 238 12.76 8.76 39.92
N GLU A 239 11.88 9.57 39.31
CA GLU A 239 10.51 9.18 38.99
C GLU A 239 10.46 8.01 38.00
N LYS A 240 11.13 8.11 36.84
CA LYS A 240 11.14 7.05 35.81
C LYS A 240 11.89 5.80 36.28
N LEU A 241 12.88 5.96 37.16
CA LEU A 241 13.56 4.84 37.79
C LEU A 241 12.62 4.08 38.75
N SER A 242 11.76 4.80 39.49
CA SER A 242 10.74 4.19 40.37
C SER A 242 9.66 3.37 39.64
N TRP A 243 9.62 3.46 38.30
CA TRP A 243 8.73 2.71 37.43
C TRP A 243 9.35 1.39 36.94
N THR A 244 10.63 1.16 37.26
CA THR A 244 11.37 -0.07 36.93
C THR A 244 11.34 -1.05 38.11
N HIS A 245 11.68 -2.31 37.87
CA HIS A 245 11.80 -3.33 38.91
C HIS A 245 12.99 -4.25 38.65
N GLU A 246 13.99 -4.29 39.55
CA GLU A 246 15.20 -5.13 39.43
C GLU A 246 15.91 -5.10 38.05
N GLY A 247 15.97 -3.92 37.43
CA GLY A 247 16.55 -3.77 36.09
C GLY A 247 15.55 -3.93 34.93
N ILE A 248 14.31 -4.34 35.22
CA ILE A 248 13.24 -4.51 34.24
C ILE A 248 12.56 -3.16 33.99
N ILE A 249 12.52 -2.77 32.72
CA ILE A 249 11.83 -1.60 32.22
C ILE A 249 10.84 -2.01 31.13
N ALA A 250 9.71 -1.32 31.07
CA ALA A 250 8.63 -1.60 30.15
C ALA A 250 8.32 -0.38 29.28
N PHE A 251 8.41 -0.54 27.96
CA PHE A 251 8.01 0.49 27.00
C PHE A 251 6.88 -0.02 26.12
N SER A 252 6.05 0.89 25.61
CA SER A 252 5.17 0.54 24.51
C SER A 252 5.99 -0.02 23.34
N LYS A 253 5.51 -1.13 22.78
CA LYS A 253 6.05 -1.73 21.55
C LYS A 253 5.68 -0.91 20.31
N ILE A 254 4.76 0.05 20.43
CA ILE A 254 4.20 0.78 19.29
C ILE A 254 5.02 2.02 19.03
N CYS A 255 5.67 2.07 17.86
CA CYS A 255 6.54 3.17 17.48
C CYS A 255 5.80 4.52 17.48
N SER A 256 6.39 5.52 18.13
CA SER A 256 5.83 6.88 18.25
C SER A 256 5.78 7.68 16.94
N HIS A 257 6.39 7.15 15.87
CA HIS A 257 6.33 7.72 14.52
C HIS A 257 5.04 7.31 13.80
N MET A 258 4.99 6.08 13.26
CA MET A 258 3.89 5.58 12.43
C MET A 258 3.34 4.21 12.89
N GLY A 259 3.58 3.83 14.16
CA GLY A 259 2.84 2.75 14.80
C GLY A 259 3.35 1.33 14.54
N CYS A 260 4.45 1.17 13.83
CA CYS A 260 5.08 -0.14 13.68
C CYS A 260 5.45 -0.76 15.03
N ALA A 261 5.30 -2.09 15.12
CA ALA A 261 5.73 -2.85 16.29
C ALA A 261 7.27 -2.94 16.35
N ILE A 262 7.85 -2.42 17.42
CA ILE A 262 9.29 -2.44 17.70
C ILE A 262 9.62 -3.77 18.38
N ALA A 263 10.47 -4.59 17.76
CA ALA A 263 10.85 -5.89 18.30
C ALA A 263 12.35 -6.16 18.27
N LEU A 264 13.14 -5.28 17.65
CA LEU A 264 14.58 -5.46 17.51
C LEU A 264 15.27 -4.75 18.67
N TYR A 265 15.86 -5.54 19.57
CA TYR A 265 16.65 -5.03 20.68
C TYR A 265 18.11 -5.46 20.52
N GLU A 266 19.00 -4.50 20.52
CA GLU A 266 20.45 -4.75 20.50
C GLU A 266 21.01 -4.68 21.92
N GLN A 267 21.38 -5.84 22.47
CA GLN A 267 21.75 -5.97 23.88
C GLN A 267 23.01 -5.19 24.25
N GLN A 268 23.99 -5.09 23.34
CA GLN A 268 25.28 -4.45 23.61
C GLN A 268 25.13 -2.93 23.79
N THR A 269 24.40 -2.31 22.87
CA THR A 269 24.15 -0.86 22.84
C THR A 269 22.93 -0.46 23.66
N LYS A 270 22.07 -1.42 24.03
CA LYS A 270 20.79 -1.23 24.72
C LYS A 270 19.85 -0.34 23.91
N HIS A 271 19.89 -0.50 22.60
CA HIS A 271 19.05 0.24 21.66
C HIS A 271 17.87 -0.61 21.20
N LEU A 272 16.72 0.04 21.08
CA LEU A 272 15.54 -0.51 20.40
C LEU A 272 15.46 0.07 19.00
N LEU A 273 15.30 -0.80 18.00
CA LEU A 273 15.23 -0.42 16.60
C LEU A 273 13.84 -0.74 16.04
N CYS A 274 13.23 0.28 15.44
CA CYS A 274 12.01 0.11 14.66
C CYS A 274 12.36 -0.44 13.27
N PRO A 275 11.84 -1.61 12.85
CA PRO A 275 12.21 -2.24 11.57
C PRO A 275 11.70 -1.47 10.34
N CYS A 276 10.71 -0.60 10.49
CA CYS A 276 10.08 0.08 9.36
C CYS A 276 10.93 1.24 8.81
N HIS A 277 11.35 2.15 9.69
CA HIS A 277 12.05 3.39 9.31
C HIS A 277 13.26 3.66 10.21
N GLN A 278 13.74 2.62 10.90
CA GLN A 278 15.00 2.63 11.66
C GLN A 278 15.05 3.69 12.75
N SER A 279 13.91 4.13 13.28
CA SER A 279 13.92 4.94 14.50
C SER A 279 14.54 4.14 15.62
N THR A 280 15.56 4.71 16.25
CA THR A 280 16.35 4.06 17.29
C THR A 280 16.12 4.77 18.62
N PHE A 281 15.78 3.99 19.63
CA PHE A 281 15.43 4.46 20.96
C PHE A 281 16.43 3.93 21.98
N ASP A 282 16.97 4.81 22.80
CA ASP A 282 17.93 4.47 23.84
C ASP A 282 17.20 4.07 25.14
N VAL A 283 17.23 2.77 25.45
CA VAL A 283 16.56 2.18 26.63
C VAL A 283 17.10 2.77 27.92
N THR A 284 18.40 3.08 27.98
CA THR A 284 19.05 3.58 29.20
C THR A 284 18.55 4.96 29.61
N ARG A 285 18.07 5.75 28.64
CA ARG A 285 17.56 7.12 28.81
C ARG A 285 16.06 7.23 28.56
N GLY A 286 15.30 6.20 28.93
CA GLY A 286 13.84 6.26 28.89
C GLY A 286 13.27 6.17 27.47
N ALA A 287 13.88 5.34 26.62
CA ALA A 287 13.57 5.22 25.20
C ALA A 287 13.63 6.55 24.44
N LYS A 288 14.56 7.44 24.80
CA LYS A 288 14.81 8.68 24.05
C LYS A 288 15.22 8.36 22.62
N VAL A 289 14.64 9.06 21.64
CA VAL A 289 15.04 8.90 20.24
C VAL A 289 16.45 9.43 20.03
N ILE A 290 17.29 8.62 19.40
CA ILE A 290 18.67 8.97 19.04
C ILE A 290 18.92 8.96 17.53
N PHE A 291 18.05 8.33 16.75
CA PHE A 291 18.15 8.26 15.30
C PHE A 291 16.78 8.02 14.66
N GLY A 292 16.65 8.37 13.38
CA GLY A 292 15.47 8.15 12.55
C GLY A 292 14.34 9.18 12.75
N PRO A 293 13.19 8.98 12.10
CA PRO A 293 12.13 9.99 11.99
C PRO A 293 11.22 10.13 13.22
N ALA A 294 11.28 9.24 14.21
CA ALA A 294 10.50 9.41 15.42
C ALA A 294 10.91 10.69 16.17
N ALA A 295 9.94 11.51 16.57
CA ALA A 295 10.21 12.76 17.27
C ALA A 295 9.97 12.67 18.80
N ARG A 296 9.48 11.53 19.30
CA ARG A 296 9.09 11.35 20.70
C ARG A 296 9.62 10.03 21.27
N PRO A 297 10.00 9.99 22.56
CA PRO A 297 10.32 8.74 23.24
C PRO A 297 9.15 7.75 23.21
N LEU A 298 9.44 6.47 23.47
CA LEU A 298 8.38 5.50 23.70
C LEU A 298 7.80 5.69 25.11
N PRO A 299 6.46 5.68 25.25
CA PRO A 299 5.83 5.73 26.57
C PRO A 299 6.30 4.57 27.45
N GLN A 300 6.76 4.90 28.66
CA GLN A 300 7.15 3.91 29.67
C GLN A 300 5.92 3.49 30.49
N LEU A 301 5.71 2.20 30.66
CA LEU A 301 4.72 1.64 31.57
C LEU A 301 5.33 1.49 32.97
N ALA A 302 4.66 1.97 33.99
CA ALA A 302 5.12 1.83 35.37
C ALA A 302 4.83 0.43 35.90
N LEU A 303 5.87 -0.26 36.39
CA LEU A 303 5.77 -1.63 36.92
C LEU A 303 5.59 -1.65 38.44
N SER A 304 4.94 -2.70 38.92
CA SER A 304 4.88 -3.10 40.33
C SER A 304 4.76 -4.63 40.42
N LEU A 305 4.65 -5.16 41.63
CA LEU A 305 4.37 -6.58 41.86
C LEU A 305 3.02 -6.73 42.57
N ASP A 306 2.29 -7.79 42.23
CA ASP A 306 1.17 -8.25 43.04
C ASP A 306 1.63 -9.07 44.27
N ALA A 307 0.67 -9.54 45.07
CA ALA A 307 0.95 -10.32 46.28
C ALA A 307 1.61 -11.68 45.99
N GLU A 308 1.45 -12.21 44.77
CA GLU A 308 2.00 -13.49 44.33
C GLU A 308 3.37 -13.34 43.61
N GLY A 309 3.85 -12.09 43.45
CA GLY A 309 5.14 -11.74 42.85
C GLY A 309 5.13 -11.70 41.32
N TYR A 310 3.98 -11.57 40.67
CA TYR A 310 3.89 -11.32 39.23
C TYR A 310 4.01 -9.84 38.92
N LEU A 311 4.56 -9.52 37.74
CA LEU A 311 4.62 -8.16 37.24
C LEU A 311 3.22 -7.64 36.93
N VAL A 312 2.90 -6.46 37.47
CA VAL A 312 1.65 -5.73 37.20
C VAL A 312 1.93 -4.29 36.78
N ALA A 313 1.00 -3.69 36.04
CA ALA A 313 1.03 -2.27 35.77
C ALA A 313 0.64 -1.48 37.04
N LYS A 314 1.50 -0.56 37.48
CA LYS A 314 1.23 0.33 38.62
C LYS A 314 0.12 1.33 38.30
N GLN A 315 0.07 1.79 37.05
CA GLN A 315 -0.90 2.75 36.53
C GLN A 315 -1.00 2.62 35.00
N PRO A 316 -2.06 3.17 34.35
CA PRO A 316 -2.08 3.32 32.90
C PRO A 316 -0.90 4.13 32.37
N PHE A 317 -0.67 4.12 31.06
CA PHE A 317 0.31 5.00 30.45
C PHE A 317 0.00 6.48 30.77
N ALA A 318 1.04 7.23 31.14
CA ALA A 318 0.92 8.65 31.45
C ALA A 318 0.70 9.52 30.19
N GLU A 319 1.02 8.98 29.01
CA GLU A 319 0.87 9.65 27.72
C GLU A 319 0.30 8.67 26.68
N PRO A 320 -0.40 9.14 25.64
CA PRO A 320 -0.96 8.23 24.65
C PRO A 320 0.11 7.41 23.92
N VAL A 321 -0.24 6.18 23.58
CA VAL A 321 0.65 5.24 22.90
C VAL A 321 0.62 5.44 21.38
N GLY A 322 1.76 5.19 20.72
CA GLY A 322 1.87 5.16 19.27
C GLY A 322 2.02 6.54 18.61
N PRO A 323 1.63 6.67 17.33
CA PRO A 323 1.76 7.89 16.52
C PRO A 323 1.13 9.13 17.14
N SER A 324 1.57 10.30 16.66
CA SER A 324 0.90 11.54 17.05
C SER A 324 -0.44 11.69 16.33
N PHE A 325 -1.35 12.43 16.95
CA PHE A 325 -2.60 12.89 16.38
C PHE A 325 -2.84 14.34 16.82
N TRP A 326 -3.79 15.02 16.17
CA TRP A 326 -3.93 16.47 16.26
C TRP A 326 -4.30 16.96 17.67
N GLU A 327 -5.10 16.19 18.39
CA GLU A 327 -5.57 16.49 19.75
C GLU A 327 -4.63 16.00 20.85
N ARG A 328 -3.46 15.43 20.50
CA ARG A 328 -2.54 14.87 21.49
C ARG A 328 -1.90 15.99 22.33
N SER A 329 -2.07 15.94 23.65
CA SER A 329 -1.27 16.74 24.60
C SER A 329 0.15 16.21 24.67
N SER A 330 1.14 17.11 24.55
CA SER A 330 2.58 16.80 24.66
C SER A 330 3.09 17.01 26.08
#